data_AF-G9P3E6-F1
#
_entry.id   AF-G9P3E6-F1
#
_cell.length_a   1.000
_cell.length_b   1.000
_cell.length_c   1.000
_cell.angle_alpha   90.00
_cell.angle_beta   90.00
_cell.angle_gamma   90.00
#
_symmetry.space_group_name_H-M   'P 1'
#
loop_
_entity.id
_entity.type
_entity.pdbx_description
1 polymer ?
#
loop_
_entity_poly.entity_id
_entity_poly.type
_entity_poly.pdbx_seq_one_letter_code
_entity_poly.pdbx_strand_id
1 'polypeptide(L)'
;RALSYQQALGLEITVIEKMDMHLLYSKDKILIKPLPKYLFEPKFWYQYLECPEDCHVIWMRALGFAFSYVALVCTKRDFEIAKAKDLIPDDVSFEGWKYFVSRMLGDSAGGKILRQIDKRFTYGELDLARLNQV
;
A
#
# COMPACT_ATOMS: atom_id res chain seq x y z
N ARG A 1 -7.05 5.24 3.72
CA ARG A 1 -7.15 6.08 4.94
C ARG A 1 -6.35 5.39 6.04
N ALA A 2 -5.86 6.15 7.02
CA ALA A 2 -4.93 5.66 8.04
C ALA A 2 -5.48 4.46 8.84
N LEU A 3 -4.59 3.57 9.31
CA LEU A 3 -4.98 2.36 10.06
C LEU A 3 -5.71 2.69 11.37
N SER A 4 -5.29 3.71 12.09
CA SER A 4 -5.96 4.21 13.29
C SER A 4 -7.40 4.65 13.01
N TYR A 5 -7.63 5.25 11.84
CA TYR A 5 -8.98 5.60 11.39
C TYR A 5 -9.82 4.35 11.10
N GLN A 6 -9.24 3.32 10.46
CA GLN A 6 -9.94 2.04 10.26
C GLN A 6 -10.37 1.39 11.58
N GLN A 7 -9.48 1.38 12.58
CA GLN A 7 -9.81 0.89 13.91
C GLN A 7 -10.92 1.72 14.58
N ALA A 8 -10.91 3.05 14.42
CA ALA A 8 -11.94 3.92 14.96
C ALA A 8 -13.32 3.69 14.34
N LEU A 9 -13.37 3.24 13.08
CA LEU A 9 -14.61 2.79 12.43
C LEU A 9 -15.10 1.41 12.92
N GLY A 10 -14.38 0.76 13.83
CA GLY A 10 -14.69 -0.58 14.32
C GLY A 10 -14.31 -1.70 13.35
N LEU A 11 -13.49 -1.40 12.34
CA LEU A 11 -13.10 -2.39 11.34
C LEU A 11 -11.97 -3.29 11.83
N GLU A 12 -12.15 -4.60 11.65
CA GLU A 12 -11.11 -5.60 11.83
C GLU A 12 -10.14 -5.57 10.66
N ILE A 13 -8.86 -5.28 10.94
CA ILE A 13 -7.78 -5.40 9.97
C ILE A 13 -7.44 -6.88 9.78
N THR A 14 -7.76 -7.41 8.60
CA THR A 14 -7.52 -8.81 8.22
C THR A 14 -6.39 -8.90 7.22
N VAL A 15 -5.35 -9.67 7.56
CA VAL A 15 -4.19 -9.91 6.71
C VAL A 15 -4.52 -10.92 5.62
N ILE A 16 -4.11 -10.65 4.39
CA ILE A 16 -4.36 -11.48 3.21
C ILE A 16 -3.17 -11.43 2.25
N GLU A 17 -3.06 -12.34 1.28
CA GLU A 17 -1.96 -12.31 0.31
C GLU A 17 -2.35 -11.82 -1.09
N LYS A 18 -3.66 -11.76 -1.36
CA LYS A 18 -4.23 -11.45 -2.68
C LYS A 18 -4.21 -9.95 -2.99
N MET A 19 -3.49 -9.55 -4.03
CA MET A 19 -3.31 -8.14 -4.40
C MET A 19 -4.62 -7.46 -4.83
N ASP A 20 -5.45 -8.17 -5.59
CA ASP A 20 -6.77 -7.72 -6.03
C ASP A 20 -7.72 -7.41 -4.86
N MET A 21 -7.51 -8.09 -3.73
CA MET A 21 -8.28 -7.93 -2.50
C MET A 21 -7.72 -6.89 -1.52
N HIS A 22 -6.54 -6.31 -1.79
CA HIS A 22 -5.98 -5.26 -0.94
C HIS A 22 -6.91 -4.02 -0.90
N LEU A 23 -7.17 -3.51 0.30
CA LEU A 23 -8.10 -2.41 0.61
C LEU A 23 -9.57 -2.69 0.23
N LEU A 24 -9.99 -3.95 0.26
CA LEU A 24 -11.39 -4.29 0.15
C LEU A 24 -12.07 -4.35 1.52
N TYR A 25 -13.26 -3.75 1.62
CA TYR A 25 -14.14 -3.92 2.77
C TYR A 25 -15.04 -5.13 2.60
N SER A 26 -15.22 -5.90 3.67
CA SER A 26 -16.27 -6.92 3.76
C SER A 26 -16.87 -6.89 5.15
N LYS A 27 -18.16 -6.53 5.26
CA LYS A 27 -18.87 -6.41 6.54
C LYS A 27 -18.16 -5.45 7.50
N ASP A 28 -17.55 -5.99 8.55
CA ASP A 28 -16.82 -5.33 9.62
C ASP A 28 -15.29 -5.44 9.45
N LYS A 29 -14.81 -5.80 8.25
CA LYS A 29 -13.38 -6.06 8.00
C LYS A 29 -12.83 -5.22 6.86
N ILE A 30 -11.55 -4.88 6.98
CA ILE A 30 -10.73 -4.39 5.88
C ILE A 30 -9.62 -5.40 5.58
N LEU A 31 -9.51 -5.78 4.31
CA LEU A 31 -8.53 -6.76 3.83
C LEU A 31 -7.26 -6.04 3.39
N ILE A 32 -6.12 -6.35 4.03
CA ILE A 32 -4.85 -5.67 3.77
C ILE A 32 -3.75 -6.69 3.51
N LYS A 33 -3.21 -6.64 2.28
CA LYS A 33 -1.98 -7.35 1.93
C LYS A 33 -0.74 -6.74 2.59
N PRO A 34 0.11 -7.51 3.32
CA PRO A 34 1.38 -7.06 3.89
C PRO A 34 2.31 -6.43 2.85
N LEU A 35 3.04 -5.39 3.23
CA LEU A 35 4.02 -4.74 2.38
C LEU A 35 5.30 -5.59 2.32
N PRO A 36 5.67 -6.15 1.16
CA PRO A 36 6.82 -7.03 1.06
C PRO A 36 8.13 -6.29 1.32
N LYS A 37 9.04 -6.97 2.03
CA LYS A 37 10.35 -6.42 2.40
C LYS A 37 11.15 -5.89 1.21
N TYR A 38 11.14 -6.60 0.09
CA TYR A 38 11.89 -6.20 -1.10
C TYR A 38 11.47 -4.82 -1.66
N LEU A 39 10.24 -4.35 -1.40
CA LEU A 39 9.82 -3.02 -1.84
C LEU A 39 10.50 -1.90 -1.06
N PHE A 40 11.06 -2.18 0.12
CA PHE A 40 11.89 -1.24 0.88
C PHE A 40 13.29 -1.09 0.31
N GLU A 41 13.76 -2.04 -0.52
CA GLU A 41 15.10 -2.01 -1.09
C GLU A 41 15.12 -1.19 -2.39
N PRO A 42 15.86 -0.06 -2.46
CA PRO A 42 15.97 0.72 -3.70
C PRO A 42 16.40 -0.11 -4.90
N LYS A 43 17.28 -1.09 -4.67
CA LYS A 43 17.83 -1.95 -5.70
C LYS A 43 16.81 -2.83 -6.39
N PHE A 44 15.81 -3.26 -5.64
CA PHE A 44 14.76 -4.09 -6.18
C PHE A 44 13.99 -3.40 -7.31
N TRP A 45 13.72 -2.10 -7.15
CA TRP A 45 12.93 -1.33 -8.11
C TRP A 45 13.61 -1.26 -9.47
N TYR A 46 14.87 -0.83 -9.53
CA TYR A 46 15.57 -0.70 -10.82
C TYR A 46 16.04 -2.05 -11.40
N GLN A 47 16.19 -3.10 -10.60
CA GLN A 47 16.63 -4.41 -11.11
C GLN A 47 15.49 -5.29 -11.60
N TYR A 48 14.33 -5.23 -10.96
CA TYR A 48 13.24 -6.19 -11.18
C TYR A 48 11.91 -5.57 -11.58
N LEU A 49 11.72 -4.25 -11.39
CA LEU A 49 10.49 -3.55 -11.76
C LEU A 49 10.68 -2.63 -12.97
N GLU A 50 11.90 -2.15 -13.20
CA GLU A 50 12.26 -1.39 -14.39
C GLU A 50 12.36 -2.35 -15.58
N CYS A 51 11.66 -2.05 -16.67
CA CYS A 51 11.60 -2.90 -17.84
C CYS A 51 11.82 -2.08 -19.11
N PRO A 52 12.55 -2.61 -20.11
CA PRO A 52 12.86 -1.89 -21.34
C PRO A 52 11.66 -1.53 -22.22
N GLU A 53 10.57 -2.32 -22.23
CA GLU A 53 9.43 -2.12 -23.15
C GLU A 53 8.09 -2.52 -22.50
N ASP A 54 7.10 -1.62 -22.53
CA ASP A 54 5.65 -1.78 -22.25
C ASP A 54 5.19 -2.56 -20.98
N CYS A 55 6.10 -2.99 -20.10
CA CYS A 55 5.78 -3.67 -18.84
C CYS A 55 5.54 -2.71 -17.66
N HIS A 56 5.35 -1.41 -17.94
CA HIS A 56 5.04 -0.38 -16.94
C HIS A 56 3.95 -0.79 -15.94
N VAL A 57 3.03 -1.68 -16.32
CA VAL A 57 2.01 -2.27 -15.44
C VAL A 57 2.59 -2.79 -14.12
N ILE A 58 3.72 -3.50 -14.11
CA ILE A 58 4.30 -4.08 -12.89
C ILE A 58 4.84 -2.97 -11.98
N TRP A 59 5.60 -2.03 -12.55
CA TRP A 59 6.09 -0.85 -11.84
C TRP A 59 4.92 -0.03 -11.27
N MET A 60 3.92 0.28 -12.09
CA MET A 60 2.74 1.05 -11.71
C MET A 60 1.94 0.37 -10.60
N ARG A 61 1.85 -0.97 -10.63
CA ARG A 61 1.17 -1.76 -9.61
C ARG A 61 1.94 -1.80 -8.30
N ALA A 62 3.27 -1.96 -8.36
CA ALA A 62 4.14 -1.87 -7.19
C ALA A 62 4.12 -0.46 -6.56
N LEU A 63 4.16 0.58 -7.38
CA LEU A 63 4.06 1.97 -6.95
C LEU A 63 2.70 2.27 -6.32
N GLY A 64 1.60 1.85 -6.94
CA GLY A 64 0.26 2.00 -6.39
C GLY A 64 0.09 1.30 -5.04
N PHE A 65 0.67 0.11 -4.91
CA PHE A 65 0.66 -0.64 -3.66
C PHE A 65 1.55 -0.02 -2.57
N ALA A 66 2.75 0.47 -2.90
CA ALA A 66 3.57 1.22 -1.96
C ALA A 66 2.87 2.52 -1.50
N PHE A 67 2.22 3.21 -2.44
CA PHE A 67 1.52 4.46 -2.17
C PHE A 67 0.28 4.26 -1.28
N SER A 68 -0.43 3.13 -1.41
CA SER A 68 -1.54 2.82 -0.51
C SER A 68 -1.07 2.74 0.95
N TYR A 69 0.13 2.21 1.18
CA TYR A 69 0.75 2.14 2.50
C TYR A 69 1.15 3.51 3.06
N VAL A 70 1.56 4.46 2.21
CA VAL A 70 1.77 5.86 2.63
C VAL A 70 0.46 6.46 3.21
N ALA A 71 -0.69 6.09 2.63
CA ALA A 71 -2.00 6.53 3.11
C ALA A 71 -2.55 5.71 4.29
N LEU A 72 -2.05 4.50 4.52
CA LEU A 72 -2.40 3.65 5.68
C LEU A 72 -1.57 4.02 6.91
N VAL A 73 -0.30 4.37 6.73
CA VAL A 73 0.66 4.56 7.81
C VAL A 73 1.16 6.01 7.84
N CYS A 74 0.30 6.90 8.35
CA CYS A 74 0.54 8.33 8.36
C CYS A 74 1.23 8.83 9.64
N THR A 75 1.08 8.09 10.74
CA THR A 75 1.61 8.47 12.05
C THR A 75 2.43 7.35 12.68
N LYS A 76 3.18 7.68 13.75
CA LYS A 76 3.84 6.67 14.58
C LYS A 76 2.86 5.64 15.14
N ARG A 77 1.65 6.06 15.51
CA ARG A 77 0.61 5.15 16.00
C ARG A 77 0.17 4.16 14.91
N ASP A 78 -0.03 4.62 13.69
CA ASP A 78 -0.38 3.74 12.56
C ASP A 78 0.75 2.75 12.26
N PHE A 79 2.00 3.19 12.40
CA PHE A 79 3.15 2.33 12.21
C PHE A 79 3.16 1.20 13.23
N GLU A 80 2.91 1.48 14.50
CA GLU A 80 2.79 0.44 15.53
C GLU A 80 1.59 -0.51 15.26
N ILE A 81 0.47 -0.01 14.70
CA ILE A 81 -0.64 -0.90 14.27
C ILE A 81 -0.16 -1.84 13.17
N ALA A 82 0.53 -1.30 12.16
CA ALA A 82 1.03 -2.07 11.05
C ALA A 82 2.00 -3.16 11.50
N LYS A 83 2.91 -2.84 12.44
CA LYS A 83 3.84 -3.79 13.05
C LYS A 83 3.10 -4.87 13.83
N ALA A 84 2.17 -4.49 14.70
CA ALA A 84 1.38 -5.43 15.50
C ALA A 84 0.46 -6.36 14.67
N LYS A 85 0.28 -6.07 13.38
CA LYS A 85 -0.55 -6.85 12.45
C LYS A 85 0.29 -7.50 11.34
N ASP A 86 1.62 -7.51 11.46
CA ASP A 86 2.54 -8.08 10.48
C ASP A 86 2.38 -7.49 9.06
N LEU A 87 1.90 -6.24 8.97
CA LEU A 87 1.66 -5.54 7.71
C LEU A 87 2.92 -4.88 7.15
N ILE A 88 3.94 -4.69 8.00
CA ILE A 88 5.26 -4.13 7.67
C ILE A 88 6.31 -5.07 8.28
N PRO A 89 7.43 -5.36 7.59
CA PRO A 89 8.46 -6.27 8.10
C PRO A 89 9.01 -5.87 9.47
N ASP A 90 9.34 -6.87 10.29
CA ASP A 90 9.77 -6.69 11.69
C ASP A 90 11.07 -5.91 11.86
N ASP A 91 11.96 -5.95 10.88
CA ASP A 91 13.23 -5.24 10.89
C ASP A 91 13.15 -3.80 10.39
N VAL A 92 12.00 -3.38 9.84
CA VAL A 92 11.76 -1.98 9.47
C VAL A 92 11.50 -1.17 10.74
N SER A 93 12.34 -0.16 10.95
CA SER A 93 12.17 0.87 11.99
C SER A 93 11.27 2.01 11.51
N PHE A 94 10.80 2.86 12.43
CA PHE A 94 10.01 4.03 12.03
C PHE A 94 10.82 5.05 11.22
N GLU A 95 12.13 5.17 11.48
CA GLU A 95 13.02 5.98 10.64
C GLU A 95 13.14 5.37 9.23
N GLY A 96 13.28 4.04 9.13
CA GLY A 96 13.27 3.33 7.85
C GLY A 96 11.95 3.53 7.09
N TRP A 97 10.82 3.53 7.80
CA TRP A 97 9.51 3.87 7.22
C TRP A 97 9.47 5.30 6.68
N LYS A 98 9.92 6.30 7.45
CA LYS A 98 9.97 7.69 6.98
C LYS A 98 10.85 7.85 5.74
N TYR A 99 12.00 7.18 5.70
CA TYR A 99 12.87 7.16 4.52
C TYR A 99 12.20 6.54 3.30
N PHE A 100 11.48 5.42 3.49
CA PHE A 100 10.68 4.82 2.44
C PHE A 100 9.61 5.79 1.90
N VAL A 101 8.85 6.44 2.80
CA VAL A 101 7.83 7.43 2.42
C VAL A 101 8.43 8.61 1.67
N SER A 102 9.56 9.16 2.12
CA SER A 102 10.18 10.32 1.46
C SER A 102 10.62 9.98 0.03
N ARG A 103 11.09 8.76 -0.21
CA ARG A 103 11.38 8.27 -1.57
C ARG A 103 10.12 8.15 -2.41
N MET A 104 9.09 7.48 -1.89
CA MET A 104 7.83 7.29 -2.64
C MET A 104 7.18 8.62 -3.03
N LEU A 105 7.20 9.61 -2.13
CA LEU A 105 6.66 10.95 -2.41
C LEU A 105 7.60 11.79 -3.29
N GLY A 106 8.92 11.68 -3.11
CA GLY A 106 9.93 12.40 -3.89
C GLY A 106 9.98 11.97 -5.36
N ASP A 107 9.93 10.67 -5.61
CA ASP A 107 9.92 10.10 -6.97
C ASP A 107 8.60 10.43 -7.70
N SER A 108 7.54 10.76 -6.95
CA SER A 108 6.20 11.09 -7.45
C SER A 108 5.92 12.60 -7.54
N ALA A 109 6.92 13.45 -7.26
CA ALA A 109 6.79 14.88 -6.94
C ALA A 109 6.26 15.79 -8.08
N GLY A 110 5.93 15.24 -9.26
CA GLY A 110 5.29 15.98 -10.34
C GLY A 110 3.76 16.13 -10.22
N GLY A 111 3.14 15.74 -9.08
CA GLY A 111 1.69 15.82 -8.88
C GLY A 111 0.87 14.87 -9.78
N LYS A 112 1.54 13.95 -10.48
CA LYS A 112 0.96 13.03 -11.47
C LYS A 112 0.97 11.56 -11.02
N ILE A 113 1.13 11.28 -9.72
CA ILE A 113 1.15 9.91 -9.19
C ILE A 113 -0.03 9.07 -9.70
N LEU A 114 -1.23 9.65 -9.80
CA LEU A 114 -2.42 8.97 -10.29
C LEU A 114 -2.31 8.51 -11.76
N ARG A 115 -1.42 9.11 -12.55
CA ARG A 115 -1.12 8.69 -13.94
C ARG A 115 0.00 7.64 -14.01
N GLN A 116 0.69 7.41 -12.89
CA GLN A 116 1.86 6.53 -12.78
C GLN A 116 1.57 5.27 -11.94
N ILE A 117 0.33 5.10 -11.47
CA ILE A 117 -0.10 3.92 -10.71
C ILE A 117 -1.15 3.13 -11.47
N ASP A 118 -1.22 1.83 -11.21
CA ASP A 118 -2.26 0.96 -11.77
C ASP A 118 -3.64 1.49 -11.35
N LYS A 119 -4.60 1.52 -12.31
CA LYS A 119 -5.96 2.03 -12.11
C LYS A 119 -6.67 1.40 -10.90
N ARG A 120 -6.29 0.18 -10.51
CA ARG A 120 -6.80 -0.48 -9.32
C ARG A 120 -6.63 0.34 -8.04
N PHE A 121 -5.59 1.17 -7.97
CA PHE A 121 -5.26 2.00 -6.81
C PHE A 121 -5.80 3.43 -6.89
N THR A 122 -6.40 3.84 -8.02
CA THR A 122 -6.98 5.19 -8.17
C THR A 122 -8.12 5.44 -7.18
N TYR A 123 -8.86 4.39 -6.82
CA TYR A 123 -10.05 4.49 -5.96
C TYR A 123 -9.76 4.29 -4.47
N GLY A 124 -8.52 3.92 -4.11
CA GLY A 124 -8.15 3.60 -2.74
C GLY A 124 -8.92 2.40 -2.19
N GLU A 125 -9.78 2.64 -1.20
CA GLU A 125 -10.60 1.62 -0.56
C GLU A 125 -11.88 1.35 -1.35
N LEU A 126 -12.22 0.08 -1.53
CA LEU A 126 -13.41 -0.34 -2.29
C LEU A 126 -14.29 -1.28 -1.45
N ASP A 127 -15.60 -1.19 -1.61
CA ASP A 127 -16.57 -2.05 -0.95
C ASP A 127 -16.87 -3.30 -1.81
N LEU A 128 -16.65 -4.50 -1.27
CA LEU A 128 -16.93 -5.76 -1.96
C LEU A 128 -18.40 -5.94 -2.32
N ALA A 129 -19.33 -5.46 -1.48
CA ALA A 129 -20.75 -5.54 -1.76
C ALA A 129 -21.12 -4.70 -3.00
N ARG A 130 -20.43 -3.58 -3.22
CA ARG A 130 -20.61 -2.72 -4.40
C ARG A 130 -19.91 -3.28 -5.65
N LEU A 131 -18.80 -3.99 -5.48
CA LEU A 131 -18.10 -4.64 -6.60
C LEU A 131 -18.88 -5.83 -7.17
N ASN A 132 -19.59 -6.57 -6.33
CA ASN A 132 -20.38 -7.75 -6.75
C ASN A 132 -21.73 -7.41 -7.39
N GLN A 133 -22.08 -6.13 -7.55
CA GLN A 133 -23.35 -5.66 -8.14
C GLN A 133 -23.20 -5.17 -9.60
N VAL A 134 -22.02 -5.35 -10.20
CA VAL A 134 -21.70 -4.92 -11.57
C VAL A 134 -21.58 -6.10 -12.51
#